data_AF-A0A553FMM3-F1
#
_entry.id   AF-A0A553FMM3-F1
#
_cell.length_a   1.000
_cell.length_b   1.000
_cell.length_c   1.000
_cell.angle_alpha   90.00
_cell.angle_beta   90.00
_cell.angle_gamma   90.00
#
_symmetry.space_group_name_H-M   'P 1'
#
loop_
_entity.id
_entity.type
_entity.pdbx_description
1 polymer ?
#
loop_
_entity_poly.entity_id
_entity_poly.type
_entity_poly.pdbx_seq_one_letter_code
_entity_poly.pdbx_strand_id
1 'polypeptide(L)'
;MVKIIVFALVSSVAVPSIAQGVEELDRRNGFKDIKMTSAISSYEGLEFKKEVSHDIFIGAKMYVPKKEHYERIGNLKIHDLQVMTYKDSIYEIRVVTEKDPNLYKGFKKAFGEPSYSYGSKNYYWTTDNLTLSYGSHSKSKIEMIYFSHLMVKRVKEEKKQVVEDIVNDF
;
A
#
# COMPACT_ATOMS: atom_id res chain seq x y z
N MET A 1 44.94 -53.11 -9.21
CA MET A 1 43.76 -52.46 -9.84
C MET A 1 42.74 -52.19 -8.74
N VAL A 2 42.61 -50.93 -8.32
CA VAL A 2 41.63 -50.52 -7.28
C VAL A 2 40.54 -49.71 -7.97
N LYS A 3 39.30 -50.20 -7.92
CA LYS A 3 38.12 -49.48 -8.43
C LYS A 3 37.64 -48.53 -7.33
N ILE A 4 37.79 -47.22 -7.55
CA ILE A 4 37.22 -46.19 -6.68
C ILE A 4 35.77 -45.96 -7.12
N ILE A 5 34.82 -46.29 -6.24
CA ILE A 5 33.40 -45.97 -6.40
C ILE A 5 33.21 -44.55 -5.89
N VAL A 6 32.89 -43.63 -6.79
CA VAL A 6 32.52 -42.25 -6.45
C VAL A 6 31.04 -42.23 -6.08
N PHE A 7 30.75 -42.05 -4.79
CA PHE A 7 29.40 -41.84 -4.29
C PHE A 7 29.08 -40.34 -4.37
N ALA A 8 28.24 -39.94 -5.32
CA ALA A 8 27.78 -38.55 -5.44
C ALA A 8 26.70 -38.27 -4.37
N LEU A 9 27.08 -37.54 -3.32
CA LEU A 9 26.19 -37.07 -2.28
C LEU A 9 25.38 -35.86 -2.82
N VAL A 10 24.15 -36.09 -3.25
CA VAL A 10 23.22 -35.02 -3.66
C VAL A 10 22.66 -34.37 -2.40
N SER A 11 23.25 -33.25 -1.98
CA SER A 11 22.73 -32.41 -0.91
C SER A 11 21.50 -31.64 -1.40
N SER A 12 20.31 -32.08 -1.00
CA SER A 12 19.05 -31.35 -1.19
C SER A 12 19.04 -30.09 -0.31
N VAL A 13 19.41 -28.95 -0.90
CA VAL A 13 19.25 -27.65 -0.25
C VAL A 13 17.74 -27.37 -0.20
N ALA A 14 17.15 -27.47 0.99
CA ALA A 14 15.79 -27.04 1.24
C ALA A 14 15.73 -25.51 1.06
N VAL A 15 15.31 -25.06 -0.12
CA VAL A 15 15.00 -23.65 -0.36
C VAL A 15 13.73 -23.36 0.45
N PRO A 16 13.75 -22.42 1.42
CA PRO A 16 12.52 -22.02 2.07
C PRO A 16 11.63 -21.38 1.02
N SER A 17 10.53 -22.04 0.68
CA SER A 17 9.43 -21.45 -0.05
C SER A 17 8.88 -20.33 0.83
N ILE A 18 9.35 -19.10 0.64
CA ILE A 18 8.70 -17.91 1.20
C ILE A 18 7.31 -17.89 0.58
N ALA A 19 6.31 -18.34 1.35
CA ALA A 19 4.92 -18.20 0.96
C ALA A 19 4.67 -16.71 0.71
N GLN A 20 4.19 -16.38 -0.48
CA GLN A 20 3.76 -15.02 -0.81
C GLN A 20 2.51 -14.72 0.04
N GLY A 21 2.71 -14.00 1.14
CA GLY A 21 1.69 -13.65 2.12
C GLY A 21 1.55 -12.14 2.26
N VAL A 22 0.83 -11.72 3.29
CA VAL A 22 0.54 -10.30 3.54
C VAL A 22 1.82 -9.50 3.86
N GLU A 23 2.90 -10.16 4.21
CA GLU A 23 4.24 -9.58 4.38
C GLU A 23 4.78 -8.96 3.09
N GLU A 24 4.40 -9.50 1.92
CA GLU A 24 4.77 -8.92 0.63
C GLU A 24 4.05 -7.57 0.38
N LEU A 25 2.85 -7.39 0.93
CA LEU A 25 2.19 -6.08 0.94
C LEU A 25 2.99 -5.09 1.79
N ASP A 26 3.45 -5.52 2.96
CA ASP A 26 4.28 -4.70 3.86
C ASP A 26 5.63 -4.34 3.22
N ARG A 27 6.28 -5.30 2.58
CA ARG A 27 7.54 -5.09 1.85
C ARG A 27 7.36 -4.12 0.69
N ARG A 28 6.25 -4.20 -0.04
CA ARG A 28 5.94 -3.26 -1.13
C ARG A 28 5.57 -1.88 -0.61
N ASN A 29 4.90 -1.81 0.53
CA ASN A 29 4.53 -0.58 1.23
C ASN A 29 3.94 0.49 0.31
N GLY A 30 2.96 0.16 -0.54
CA GLY A 30 2.29 1.14 -1.40
C GLY A 30 2.03 0.64 -2.83
N PHE A 31 2.00 1.58 -3.77
CA PHE A 31 1.57 1.37 -5.14
C PHE A 31 2.66 1.74 -6.14
N LYS A 32 3.08 0.78 -6.97
CA LYS A 32 4.25 0.92 -7.85
C LYS A 32 5.48 1.39 -7.03
N ASP A 33 6.10 2.49 -7.46
CA ASP A 33 7.19 3.21 -6.81
C ASP A 33 6.73 4.14 -5.68
N ILE A 34 5.45 4.52 -5.63
CA ILE A 34 4.89 5.38 -4.58
C ILE A 34 4.78 4.59 -3.28
N LYS A 35 5.56 4.99 -2.26
CA LYS A 35 5.62 4.33 -0.96
C LYS A 35 4.77 5.05 0.06
N MET A 36 4.19 4.32 1.00
CA MET A 36 3.54 4.91 2.16
C MET A 36 4.60 5.54 3.06
N THR A 37 4.22 6.61 3.76
CA THR A 37 5.04 7.34 4.75
C THR A 37 6.28 8.04 4.24
N SER A 38 6.60 7.93 2.94
CA SER A 38 7.63 8.74 2.30
C SER A 38 7.14 10.16 2.05
N ALA A 39 8.10 11.06 1.84
CA ALA A 39 7.82 12.44 1.48
C ALA A 39 7.27 12.52 0.06
N ILE A 40 6.24 13.33 -0.15
CA ILE A 40 5.66 13.56 -1.48
C ILE A 40 6.65 14.18 -2.46
N SER A 41 7.60 14.97 -1.96
CA SER A 41 8.67 15.58 -2.75
C SER A 41 9.64 14.57 -3.37
N SER A 42 9.61 13.30 -2.93
CA SER A 42 10.38 12.22 -3.56
C SER A 42 9.81 11.75 -4.90
N TYR A 43 8.64 12.27 -5.34
CA TYR A 43 7.94 11.83 -6.54
C TYR A 43 7.68 13.00 -7.49
N GLU A 44 8.52 13.12 -8.53
CA GLU A 44 8.38 14.19 -9.53
C GLU A 44 7.08 14.10 -10.35
N GLY A 45 6.49 12.90 -10.45
CA GLY A 45 5.28 12.63 -11.21
C GLY A 45 3.98 13.05 -10.56
N LEU A 46 4.02 13.70 -9.39
CA LEU A 46 2.84 14.11 -8.62
C LEU A 46 2.78 15.65 -8.50
N GLU A 47 1.59 16.22 -8.61
CA GLU A 47 1.33 17.64 -8.45
C GLU A 47 0.21 17.90 -7.44
N PHE A 48 0.36 18.98 -6.67
CA PHE A 48 -0.63 19.37 -5.67
C PHE A 48 -1.94 19.76 -6.37
N LYS A 49 -3.05 19.21 -5.87
CA LYS A 49 -4.39 19.50 -6.39
C LYS A 49 -5.19 20.40 -5.45
N LYS A 50 -5.27 20.01 -4.18
CA LYS A 50 -6.05 20.73 -3.17
C LYS A 50 -5.77 20.22 -1.76
N GLU A 51 -6.17 21.00 -0.77
CA GLU A 51 -6.35 20.51 0.60
C GLU A 51 -7.61 19.65 0.71
N VAL A 52 -7.61 18.73 1.67
CA VAL A 52 -8.72 17.84 1.96
C VAL A 52 -9.01 17.84 3.46
N SER A 53 -10.30 17.87 3.81
CA SER A 53 -10.72 17.69 5.19
C SER A 53 -10.60 16.22 5.58
N HIS A 54 -10.00 15.94 6.72
CA HIS A 54 -9.88 14.60 7.27
C HIS A 54 -9.82 14.66 8.80
N ASP A 55 -10.58 13.82 9.49
CA ASP A 55 -10.75 13.89 10.96
C ASP A 55 -9.46 13.65 11.75
N ILE A 56 -8.66 12.67 11.30
CA ILE A 56 -7.35 12.35 11.90
C ILE A 56 -6.26 13.31 11.42
N PHE A 57 -6.15 13.49 10.09
CA PHE A 57 -5.07 14.22 9.42
C PHE A 57 -5.50 15.65 9.09
N ILE A 58 -5.52 16.53 10.10
CA ILE A 58 -5.88 17.94 9.92
C ILE A 58 -4.85 18.62 8.99
N GLY A 59 -5.32 19.32 7.95
CA GLY A 59 -4.45 19.92 6.94
C GLY A 59 -3.91 18.93 5.91
N ALA A 60 -4.60 17.80 5.71
CA ALA A 60 -4.25 16.85 4.68
C ALA A 60 -4.30 17.48 3.28
N LYS A 61 -3.40 17.05 2.40
CA LYS A 61 -3.29 17.52 1.02
C LYS A 61 -3.48 16.37 0.05
N MET A 62 -4.06 16.65 -1.11
CA MET A 62 -4.25 15.71 -2.21
C MET A 62 -3.34 16.09 -3.38
N TYR A 63 -2.65 15.10 -3.90
CA TYR A 63 -1.82 15.17 -5.09
C TYR A 63 -2.37 14.22 -6.16
N VAL A 64 -2.14 14.57 -7.42
CA VAL A 64 -2.53 13.75 -8.58
C VAL A 64 -1.35 13.60 -9.53
N PRO A 65 -1.34 12.58 -10.40
CA PRO A 65 -0.31 12.44 -11.41
C PRO A 65 -0.30 13.60 -12.39
N LYS A 66 0.91 14.04 -12.74
CA LYS A 66 1.15 14.80 -13.96
C LYS A 66 0.78 13.94 -15.18
N LYS A 67 0.51 14.59 -16.31
CA LYS A 67 0.28 13.91 -17.59
C LYS A 67 1.42 12.91 -17.89
N GLU A 68 1.09 11.75 -18.46
CA GLU A 68 2.03 10.65 -18.79
C GLU A 68 2.60 9.87 -17.59
N HIS A 69 2.34 10.31 -16.36
CA HIS A 69 2.73 9.55 -15.16
C HIS A 69 1.61 8.62 -14.70
N TYR A 70 2.01 7.39 -14.33
CA TYR A 70 1.17 6.41 -13.64
C TYR A 70 -0.12 5.97 -14.37
N GLU A 71 -0.24 6.13 -15.68
CA GLU A 71 -1.51 5.93 -16.41
C GLU A 71 -2.02 4.48 -16.50
N ARG A 72 -1.17 3.47 -16.25
CA ARG A 72 -1.51 2.05 -16.46
C ARG A 72 -0.89 1.08 -15.46
N ILE A 73 -1.52 -0.08 -15.25
CA ILE A 73 -0.94 -1.26 -14.58
C ILE A 73 -0.79 -2.37 -15.63
N GLY A 74 0.40 -2.52 -16.20
CA GLY A 74 0.56 -3.33 -17.41
C GLY A 74 -0.38 -2.81 -18.51
N ASN A 75 -1.33 -3.65 -18.94
CA ASN A 75 -2.33 -3.27 -19.94
C ASN A 75 -3.58 -2.61 -19.36
N LEU A 76 -3.74 -2.57 -18.03
CA LEU A 76 -4.94 -2.03 -17.38
C LEU A 76 -4.89 -0.51 -17.29
N LYS A 77 -5.93 0.19 -17.73
CA LYS A 77 -6.01 1.65 -17.63
C LYS A 77 -6.31 2.11 -16.20
N ILE A 78 -5.55 3.10 -15.72
CA ILE A 78 -5.86 3.87 -14.52
C ILE A 78 -6.69 5.09 -14.94
N HIS A 79 -7.85 5.24 -14.32
CA HIS A 79 -8.76 6.36 -14.55
C HIS A 79 -8.55 7.50 -13.56
N ASP A 80 -8.13 7.19 -12.35
CA ASP A 80 -7.85 8.17 -11.31
C ASP A 80 -6.78 7.62 -10.37
N LEU A 81 -5.87 8.49 -9.94
CA LEU A 81 -4.88 8.21 -8.92
C LEU A 81 -4.79 9.46 -8.04
N GLN A 82 -5.04 9.28 -6.75
CA GLN A 82 -4.96 10.33 -5.75
C GLN A 82 -3.99 9.88 -4.67
N VAL A 83 -3.08 10.77 -4.28
CA VAL A 83 -2.11 10.53 -3.21
C VAL A 83 -2.35 11.57 -2.14
N MET A 84 -2.70 11.12 -0.94
CA MET A 84 -3.01 12.00 0.18
C MET A 84 -1.85 12.02 1.18
N THR A 85 -1.55 13.21 1.68
CA THR A 85 -0.41 13.45 2.56
C THR A 85 -0.80 14.23 3.80
N TYR A 86 -0.09 14.01 4.90
CA TYR A 86 -0.14 14.81 6.12
C TYR A 86 1.30 15.18 6.49
N LYS A 87 1.56 16.47 6.75
CA LYS A 87 2.92 17.00 6.91
C LYS A 87 3.88 16.47 5.83
N ASP A 88 3.41 16.55 4.59
CA ASP A 88 4.08 16.08 3.36
C ASP A 88 4.44 14.59 3.29
N SER A 89 4.03 13.78 4.29
CA SER A 89 4.20 12.33 4.31
C SER A 89 2.94 11.61 3.81
N ILE A 90 3.10 10.63 2.91
CA ILE A 90 1.98 9.91 2.28
C ILE A 90 1.27 9.01 3.29
N TYR A 91 -0.05 9.15 3.45
CA TYR A 91 -0.86 8.30 4.33
C TYR A 91 -1.94 7.48 3.60
N GLU A 92 -2.39 7.93 2.43
CA GLU A 92 -3.35 7.20 1.59
C GLU A 92 -2.95 7.29 0.11
N ILE A 93 -3.09 6.17 -0.61
CA ILE A 93 -3.01 6.13 -2.08
C ILE A 93 -4.29 5.48 -2.57
N ARG A 94 -5.07 6.22 -3.37
CA ARG A 94 -6.32 5.76 -3.99
C ARG A 94 -6.12 5.61 -5.48
N VAL A 95 -6.43 4.43 -6.01
CA VAL A 95 -6.28 4.10 -7.43
C VAL A 95 -7.60 3.57 -7.97
N VAL A 96 -8.12 4.20 -9.03
CA VAL A 96 -9.32 3.74 -9.72
C VAL A 96 -8.95 3.23 -11.10
N THR A 97 -9.30 1.99 -11.41
CA THR A 97 -9.02 1.35 -12.71
C THR A 97 -10.32 0.92 -13.38
N GLU A 98 -10.23 0.56 -14.66
CA GLU A 98 -11.26 -0.27 -15.26
C GLU A 98 -11.34 -1.63 -14.56
N LYS A 99 -12.46 -2.32 -14.70
CA LYS A 99 -12.67 -3.62 -14.06
C LYS A 99 -11.90 -4.71 -14.81
N ASP A 100 -10.94 -5.33 -14.13
CA ASP A 100 -10.21 -6.51 -14.62
C ASP A 100 -10.17 -7.61 -13.54
N PRO A 101 -10.77 -8.78 -13.79
CA PRO A 101 -10.72 -9.93 -12.87
C PRO A 101 -9.29 -10.40 -12.53
N ASN A 102 -8.31 -10.13 -13.39
CA ASN A 102 -6.92 -10.52 -13.15
C ASN A 102 -6.26 -9.70 -12.05
N LEU A 103 -6.76 -8.50 -11.75
CA LEU A 103 -6.23 -7.65 -10.70
C LEU A 103 -6.43 -8.30 -9.31
N TYR A 104 -7.64 -8.78 -9.03
CA TYR A 104 -7.94 -9.54 -7.81
C TYR A 104 -7.08 -10.80 -7.70
N LYS A 105 -6.98 -11.59 -8.80
CA LYS A 105 -6.14 -12.80 -8.83
C LYS A 105 -4.67 -12.48 -8.58
N GLY A 106 -4.18 -11.38 -9.14
CA GLY A 106 -2.82 -10.88 -8.95
C GLY A 106 -2.54 -10.53 -7.50
N PHE A 107 -3.45 -9.81 -6.84
CA PHE A 107 -3.33 -9.51 -5.40
C PHE A 107 -3.40 -10.76 -4.54
N LYS A 108 -4.35 -11.66 -4.81
CA LYS A 108 -4.45 -12.92 -4.08
C LYS A 108 -3.18 -13.78 -4.21
N LYS A 109 -2.57 -13.78 -5.41
CA LYS A 109 -1.29 -14.46 -5.64
C LYS A 109 -0.13 -13.78 -4.89
N ALA A 110 -0.10 -12.45 -4.88
CA ALA A 110 1.01 -11.70 -4.29
C ALA A 110 0.94 -11.60 -2.76
N PHE A 111 -0.27 -11.50 -2.19
CA PHE A 111 -0.50 -11.11 -0.80
C PHE A 111 -1.29 -12.15 0.01
N GLY A 112 -1.62 -13.30 -0.59
CA GLY A 112 -2.44 -14.33 0.03
C GLY A 112 -3.95 -14.03 -0.01
N GLU A 113 -4.74 -14.76 0.79
CA GLU A 113 -6.20 -14.59 0.83
C GLU A 113 -6.59 -13.28 1.54
N PRO A 114 -7.49 -12.46 0.97
CA PRO A 114 -8.03 -11.31 1.67
C PRO A 114 -9.11 -11.71 2.67
N SER A 115 -9.32 -10.84 3.66
CA SER A 115 -10.58 -10.81 4.40
C SER A 115 -11.65 -10.07 3.60
N TYR A 116 -12.93 -10.41 3.79
CA TYR A 116 -14.05 -9.76 3.12
C TYR A 116 -14.98 -9.13 4.15
N SER A 117 -15.36 -7.86 3.93
CA SER A 117 -16.34 -7.16 4.76
C SER A 117 -17.67 -7.06 4.03
N TYR A 118 -18.74 -7.60 4.62
CA TYR A 118 -20.10 -7.49 4.07
C TYR A 118 -20.64 -6.06 4.10
N GLY A 119 -20.23 -5.26 5.10
CA GLY A 119 -20.70 -3.89 5.26
C GLY A 119 -20.20 -2.96 4.15
N SER A 120 -18.90 -3.01 3.86
CA SER A 120 -18.30 -2.21 2.79
C SER A 120 -18.30 -2.92 1.43
N LYS A 121 -18.56 -4.23 1.39
CA LYS A 121 -18.46 -5.09 0.19
C LYS A 121 -17.08 -5.06 -0.47
N ASN A 122 -16.05 -4.90 0.34
CA ASN A 122 -14.66 -4.83 -0.09
C ASN A 122 -13.84 -6.00 0.44
N TYR A 123 -12.79 -6.32 -0.29
CA TYR A 123 -11.72 -7.23 0.12
C TYR A 123 -10.58 -6.44 0.75
N TYR A 124 -9.92 -7.03 1.75
CA TYR A 124 -8.88 -6.36 2.52
C TYR A 124 -7.68 -7.30 2.74
N TRP A 125 -6.50 -6.79 2.40
CA TRP A 125 -5.21 -7.30 2.87
C TRP A 125 -4.67 -6.30 3.90
N THR A 126 -4.41 -6.78 5.11
CA THR A 126 -4.05 -5.91 6.25
C THR A 126 -2.79 -6.43 6.92
N THR A 127 -1.84 -5.53 7.12
CA THR A 127 -0.65 -5.70 7.96
C THR A 127 -0.76 -4.78 9.18
N ASP A 128 0.23 -4.86 10.07
CA ASP A 128 0.35 -3.93 11.19
C ASP A 128 0.62 -2.47 10.76
N ASN A 129 1.10 -2.26 9.53
CA ASN A 129 1.54 -0.96 9.03
C ASN A 129 0.60 -0.36 7.98
N LEU A 130 -0.05 -1.19 7.16
CA LEU A 130 -1.00 -0.72 6.16
C LEU A 130 -2.12 -1.71 5.83
N THR A 131 -3.18 -1.17 5.23
CA THR A 131 -4.25 -1.95 4.60
C THR A 131 -4.35 -1.61 3.13
N LEU A 132 -4.53 -2.64 2.29
CA LEU A 132 -5.03 -2.52 0.93
C LEU A 132 -6.50 -2.95 0.90
N SER A 133 -7.40 -2.00 0.61
CA SER A 133 -8.80 -2.29 0.28
C SER A 133 -8.98 -2.42 -1.22
N TYR A 134 -9.76 -3.39 -1.66
CA TYR A 134 -10.12 -3.62 -3.06
C TYR A 134 -11.65 -3.77 -3.18
N GLY A 135 -12.26 -2.92 -4.00
CA GLY A 135 -13.72 -2.80 -4.05
C GLY A 135 -14.27 -2.24 -5.35
N SER A 136 -15.58 -2.25 -5.46
CA SER A 136 -16.29 -1.62 -6.59
C SER A 136 -16.31 -0.10 -6.42
N HIS A 137 -15.80 0.64 -7.39
CA HIS A 137 -15.96 2.09 -7.46
C HIS A 137 -17.25 2.48 -8.19
N SER A 138 -17.53 1.79 -9.30
CA SER A 138 -18.75 1.95 -10.11
C SER A 138 -19.01 0.66 -10.89
N LYS A 139 -20.07 0.61 -11.71
CA LYS A 139 -20.43 -0.60 -12.49
C LYS A 139 -19.27 -1.16 -13.33
N SER A 140 -18.38 -0.30 -13.85
CA SER A 140 -17.27 -0.67 -14.74
C SER A 140 -15.88 -0.37 -14.15
N LYS A 141 -15.79 0.10 -12.91
CA LYS A 141 -14.53 0.51 -12.30
C LYS A 141 -14.31 -0.11 -10.93
N ILE A 142 -13.05 -0.39 -10.63
CA ILE A 142 -12.57 -0.89 -9.34
C ILE A 142 -11.78 0.19 -8.66
N GLU A 143 -11.84 0.23 -7.33
CA GLU A 143 -11.02 1.09 -6.49
C GLU A 143 -10.10 0.24 -5.61
N MET A 144 -8.86 0.70 -5.51
CA MET A 144 -7.86 0.22 -4.58
C MET A 144 -7.47 1.36 -3.65
N ILE A 145 -7.45 1.12 -2.35
CA ILE A 145 -7.03 2.11 -1.35
C ILE A 145 -5.95 1.49 -0.49
N TYR A 146 -4.75 2.05 -0.56
CA TYR A 146 -3.67 1.78 0.39
C TYR A 146 -3.77 2.82 1.50
N PHE A 147 -3.85 2.39 2.76
CA PHE A 147 -3.99 3.28 3.92
C PHE A 147 -2.97 2.93 5.00
N SER A 148 -2.26 3.93 5.53
CA SER A 148 -1.18 3.72 6.50
C SER A 148 -1.66 3.78 7.95
N HIS A 149 -1.59 2.64 8.64
CA HIS A 149 -1.77 2.56 10.08
C HIS A 149 -0.59 3.20 10.84
N LEU A 150 0.61 3.18 10.27
CA LEU A 150 1.78 3.83 10.84
C LEU A 150 1.59 5.34 10.98
N MET A 151 1.01 5.99 9.95
CA MET A 151 0.70 7.43 10.02
C MET A 151 -0.34 7.74 11.08
N VAL A 152 -1.35 6.88 11.27
CA VAL A 152 -2.33 7.05 12.35
C VAL A 152 -1.67 6.95 13.73
N LYS A 153 -0.75 5.99 13.93
CA LYS A 153 0.02 5.85 15.18
C LYS A 153 0.84 7.11 15.47
N ARG A 154 1.58 7.62 14.47
CA ARG A 154 2.36 8.86 14.58
C ARG A 154 1.50 10.06 15.00
N VAL A 155 0.35 10.27 14.37
CA VAL A 155 -0.53 11.40 14.74
C VAL A 155 -1.06 11.28 16.16
N LYS A 156 -1.35 10.06 16.64
CA LYS A 156 -1.77 9.84 18.03
C LYS A 156 -0.64 10.17 19.01
N GLU A 157 0.59 9.77 18.69
CA GLU A 157 1.78 10.09 19.49
C GLU A 157 2.05 11.59 19.54
N GLU A 158 1.97 12.29 18.39
CA GLU A 158 2.09 13.75 18.33
C GLU A 158 1.07 14.45 19.23
N LYS A 159 -0.21 14.02 19.17
CA LYS A 159 -1.27 14.59 20.02
C LYS A 159 -1.03 14.34 21.50
N LYS A 160 -0.48 13.18 21.85
CA LYS A 160 -0.15 12.84 23.24
C LYS A 160 0.98 13.73 23.78
N GLN A 161 2.04 13.92 23.00
CA GLN A 161 3.17 14.79 23.36
C GLN A 161 2.72 16.23 23.62
N VAL A 162 1.86 16.79 22.76
CA VAL A 162 1.30 18.14 22.96
C VAL A 162 0.58 18.27 24.31
N VAL A 163 -0.15 17.24 24.74
CA VAL A 163 -0.83 17.26 26.05
C VAL A 163 0.17 17.17 27.20
N GLU A 164 1.19 16.31 27.07
CA GLU A 164 2.25 16.18 28.09
C GLU A 164 3.06 17.47 28.25
N ASP A 165 3.40 18.15 27.16
CA ASP A 165 4.13 19.42 27.17
C ASP A 165 3.31 20.51 27.88
N ILE A 166 2.01 20.61 27.59
CA ILE A 166 1.11 21.55 28.28
C ILE A 166 1.07 21.26 29.79
N VAL A 167 0.99 20.00 30.19
CA VAL A 167 0.96 19.61 31.62
C VAL A 167 2.26 19.96 32.33
N ASN A 168 3.41 19.79 31.67
CA ASN A 168 4.72 20.12 32.25
C ASN A 168 4.97 21.63 32.38
N ASP A 169 4.25 22.45 31.61
CA ASP A 169 4.33 23.91 31.67
C ASP A 169 3.49 24.54 32.81
N PHE A 170 2.68 23.73 33.53
CA PHE A 170 1.89 24.14 34.70
C PHE A 170 2.55 23.78 36.04
#